data_AF-A0A3B9UCS1-F1
#
_entry.id   AF-A0A3B9UCS1-F1
#
_cell.length_a   1.000
_cell.length_b   1.000
_cell.length_c   1.000
_cell.angle_alpha   90.00
_cell.angle_beta   90.00
_cell.angle_gamma   90.00
#
_symmetry.space_group_name_H-M   'P 1'
#
loop_
_entity.id
_entity.type
_entity.pdbx_description
1 polymer ?
#
loop_
_entity_poly.entity_id
_entity_poly.type
_entity_poly.pdbx_seq_one_letter_code
_entity_poly.pdbx_strand_id
1 'polypeptide(L)'
;PALPFSKVDDAAYDVVFGNSVRVIFASMAAYLVAQLVDVRLFHFWKRVTRGKQLWVRNNFSTMLSQGVDSTLVVGILFVGTLPLTTVGTYILDGWLFKILVAALDTPFMYAGVWMYRRFFRN
;
A
#
# COMPACT_ATOMS: atom_id res chain seq x y z
N PRO A 1 28.00 -16.58 6.31
CA PRO A 1 28.92 -16.38 7.45
C PRO A 1 29.29 -14.90 7.61
N ALA A 2 29.06 -14.38 8.81
CA ALA A 2 29.41 -13.06 9.25
C ALA A 2 30.92 -12.89 9.16
N LEU A 3 31.35 -11.73 8.64
CA LEU A 3 32.77 -11.43 8.56
C LEU A 3 33.35 -11.32 9.98
N PRO A 4 34.62 -11.72 10.19
CA PRO A 4 35.24 -11.80 11.53
C PRO A 4 35.30 -10.46 12.30
N PHE A 5 34.97 -9.34 11.67
CA PHE A 5 34.93 -7.99 12.26
C PHE A 5 33.50 -7.45 12.45
N SER A 6 32.48 -8.24 12.10
CA SER A 6 31.08 -7.88 12.24
C SER A 6 30.66 -7.91 13.71
N LYS A 7 29.99 -6.85 14.18
CA LYS A 7 29.33 -6.82 15.49
C LYS A 7 28.07 -7.69 15.55
N VAL A 8 27.62 -8.19 14.40
CA VAL A 8 26.43 -9.04 14.25
C VAL A 8 26.90 -10.47 14.03
N ASP A 9 26.47 -11.35 14.93
CA ASP A 9 26.76 -12.78 14.90
C ASP A 9 25.91 -13.49 13.82
N ASP A 10 26.38 -14.65 13.35
CA ASP A 10 25.72 -15.44 12.30
C ASP A 10 24.29 -15.81 12.65
N ALA A 11 24.04 -16.15 13.91
CA ALA A 11 22.70 -16.45 14.42
C ALA A 11 21.74 -15.25 14.35
N ALA A 12 22.24 -14.03 14.61
CA ALA A 12 21.43 -12.82 14.51
C ALA A 12 21.16 -12.46 13.04
N TYR A 13 22.13 -12.71 12.15
CA TYR A 13 21.95 -12.52 10.72
C TYR A 13 20.89 -13.46 10.14
N ASP A 14 20.93 -14.76 10.47
CA ASP A 14 19.96 -15.74 9.98
C ASP A 14 18.54 -15.50 10.52
N VAL A 15 18.40 -15.00 11.76
CA VAL A 15 17.08 -14.64 12.31
C VAL A 15 16.44 -13.47 11.56
N VAL A 16 17.22 -12.46 11.16
CA VAL A 16 16.71 -11.27 10.47
C VAL A 16 16.57 -11.50 8.96
N PHE A 17 17.56 -12.15 8.35
CA PHE A 17 17.67 -12.27 6.89
C PHE A 17 17.28 -13.65 6.34
N GLY A 18 17.21 -14.69 7.18
CA GLY A 18 16.88 -16.06 6.75
C GLY A 18 15.48 -16.18 6.14
N ASN A 19 14.56 -15.29 6.53
CA ASN A 19 13.22 -15.23 5.94
C ASN A 19 13.09 -14.20 4.80
N SER A 20 14.11 -13.35 4.55
CA SER A 20 14.00 -12.21 3.63
C SER A 20 13.62 -12.62 2.20
N VAL A 21 14.14 -13.73 1.68
CA VAL A 21 13.80 -14.18 0.32
C VAL A 21 12.31 -14.50 0.22
N ARG A 22 11.75 -15.22 1.19
CA ARG A 22 10.31 -15.53 1.25
C ARG A 22 9.48 -14.27 1.40
N VAL A 23 9.91 -13.32 2.24
CA VAL A 23 9.26 -12.01 2.42
C VAL A 23 9.22 -11.22 1.11
N ILE A 24 10.31 -11.21 0.35
CA ILE A 24 10.40 -10.51 -0.95
C ILE A 24 9.43 -11.14 -1.94
N PHE A 25 9.48 -12.46 -2.14
CA PHE A 25 8.58 -13.17 -3.06
C PHE A 25 7.11 -13.00 -2.68
N ALA A 26 6.79 -13.09 -1.39
CA ALA A 26 5.46 -12.83 -0.86
C ALA A 26 4.97 -11.43 -1.21
N SER A 27 5.81 -10.42 -0.98
CA SER A 27 5.47 -9.01 -1.21
C SER A 27 5.30 -8.72 -2.70
N MET A 28 6.12 -9.32 -3.57
CA MET A 28 5.97 -9.21 -5.02
C MET A 28 4.67 -9.84 -5.51
N ALA A 29 4.30 -11.01 -4.99
CA ALA A 29 3.03 -11.66 -5.32
C ALA A 29 1.84 -10.82 -4.83
N ALA A 30 1.90 -10.32 -3.61
CA ALA A 30 0.90 -9.41 -3.04
C ALA A 30 0.72 -8.16 -3.91
N TYR A 31 1.83 -7.53 -4.29
CA TYR A 31 1.84 -6.35 -5.14
C TYR A 31 1.18 -6.60 -6.50
N LEU A 32 1.49 -7.72 -7.17
CA LEU A 32 0.87 -8.08 -8.46
C LEU A 32 -0.64 -8.24 -8.34
N VAL A 33 -1.11 -8.89 -7.27
CA VAL A 33 -2.55 -9.05 -7.00
C VAL A 33 -3.19 -7.70 -6.71
N ALA A 34 -2.58 -6.88 -5.87
CA ALA A 34 -3.06 -5.54 -5.55
C ALA A 34 -3.18 -4.66 -6.80
N GLN A 35 -2.18 -4.71 -7.69
CA GLN A 35 -2.17 -3.94 -8.92
C GLN A 35 -3.24 -4.42 -9.92
N LEU A 36 -3.51 -5.74 -10.00
CA LEU A 36 -4.62 -6.25 -10.80
C LEU A 36 -5.98 -5.78 -10.26
N VAL A 37 -6.13 -5.78 -8.94
CA VAL A 37 -7.34 -5.27 -8.28
C VAL A 37 -7.52 -3.77 -8.54
N ASP A 38 -6.43 -2.99 -8.48
CA ASP A 38 -6.43 -1.57 -8.80
C ASP A 38 -6.96 -1.31 -10.21
N VAL A 39 -6.37 -1.95 -11.24
CA VAL A 39 -6.79 -1.72 -12.63
C VAL A 39 -8.26 -2.10 -12.85
N ARG A 40 -8.73 -3.18 -12.21
CA ARG A 40 -10.14 -3.61 -12.30
C ARG A 40 -11.08 -2.62 -11.62
N LEU A 41 -10.73 -2.13 -10.43
CA LEU A 41 -11.51 -1.14 -9.71
C LEU A 41 -11.53 0.19 -10.45
N PHE A 42 -10.40 0.65 -10.97
CA PHE A 42 -10.32 1.85 -11.79
C PHE A 42 -11.31 1.80 -12.97
N HIS A 43 -11.35 0.67 -13.69
CA HIS A 43 -12.29 0.47 -14.81
C HIS A 43 -13.75 0.35 -14.36
N PHE A 44 -14.00 -0.30 -13.22
CA PHE A 44 -15.31 -0.35 -12.60
C PHE A 44 -15.83 1.07 -12.28
N TRP A 45 -15.04 1.87 -11.56
CA TRP A 45 -15.37 3.24 -11.22
C TRP A 45 -15.46 4.16 -12.44
N LYS A 46 -14.66 3.92 -13.49
CA LYS A 46 -14.78 4.64 -14.77
C LYS A 46 -16.15 4.45 -15.42
N ARG A 47 -16.73 3.23 -15.36
CA ARG A 47 -18.09 2.96 -15.88
C ARG A 47 -19.16 3.61 -15.01
N VAL A 48 -19.02 3.54 -13.69
CA VAL A 48 -20.00 4.10 -12.74
C VAL A 48 -20.04 5.63 -12.79
N THR A 49 -18.87 6.29 -12.80
CA THR A 49 -18.78 7.76 -12.75
C THR A 49 -18.97 8.45 -14.11
N ARG A 50 -19.23 7.69 -15.19
CA ARG A 50 -19.41 8.18 -16.56
C ARG A 50 -18.32 9.18 -17.00
N GLY A 51 -17.11 9.02 -16.48
CA GLY A 51 -15.95 9.87 -16.77
C GLY A 51 -15.91 11.24 -16.10
N LYS A 52 -16.90 11.64 -15.29
CA LYS A 52 -16.98 13.01 -14.74
C LYS A 52 -16.04 13.27 -13.57
N GLN A 53 -15.73 12.25 -12.77
CA GLN A 53 -14.92 12.40 -11.55
C GLN A 53 -13.66 11.52 -11.60
N LEU A 54 -12.66 12.02 -12.33
CA LEU A 54 -11.37 11.34 -12.53
C LEU A 54 -10.59 11.16 -11.22
N TRP A 55 -10.74 12.12 -10.30
CA TRP A 55 -10.15 12.06 -8.97
C TRP A 55 -10.77 10.94 -8.11
N VAL A 56 -12.10 10.88 -8.03
CA VAL A 56 -12.82 9.89 -7.20
C VAL A 56 -12.42 8.48 -7.58
N ARG A 57 -12.43 8.16 -8.88
CA ARG A 57 -12.04 6.82 -9.34
C ARG A 57 -10.58 6.49 -9.07
N ASN A 58 -9.67 7.47 -9.11
CA ASN A 58 -8.25 7.24 -8.84
C ASN A 58 -8.05 6.94 -7.35
N ASN A 59 -8.54 7.82 -6.47
CA ASN A 59 -8.38 7.65 -5.04
C ASN A 59 -9.08 6.40 -4.51
N PHE A 60 -10.30 6.13 -4.94
CA PHE A 60 -11.03 4.95 -4.47
C PHE A 60 -10.38 3.65 -4.93
N SER A 61 -9.84 3.64 -6.15
CA SER A 61 -9.06 2.50 -6.65
C SER A 61 -7.79 2.29 -5.83
N THR A 62 -7.01 3.36 -5.62
CA THR A 62 -5.76 3.31 -4.85
C THR A 62 -5.99 2.95 -3.38
N MET A 63 -7.02 3.48 -2.73
CA MET A 63 -7.33 3.16 -1.33
C MET A 63 -7.69 1.68 -1.16
N LEU A 64 -8.49 1.13 -2.06
CA LEU A 64 -8.87 -0.29 -2.03
C LEU A 64 -7.70 -1.21 -2.38
N SER A 65 -6.91 -0.87 -3.40
CA SER A 65 -5.75 -1.68 -3.80
C SER A 65 -4.66 -1.69 -2.73
N GLN A 66 -4.43 -0.55 -2.07
CA GLN A 66 -3.53 -0.46 -0.91
C GLN A 66 -4.03 -1.28 0.30
N GLY A 67 -5.35 -1.42 0.46
CA GLY A 67 -5.93 -2.31 1.47
C GLY A 67 -5.64 -3.78 1.17
N VAL A 68 -5.81 -4.18 -0.09
CA VAL A 68 -5.48 -5.55 -0.54
C VAL A 68 -3.99 -5.82 -0.41
N ASP A 69 -3.12 -4.89 -0.84
CA ASP A 69 -1.67 -5.00 -0.70
C ASP A 69 -1.25 -5.19 0.76
N SER A 70 -1.70 -4.28 1.65
CA SER A 70 -1.35 -4.33 3.06
C SER A 70 -1.88 -5.59 3.74
N THR A 71 -3.08 -6.04 3.37
CA THR A 71 -3.67 -7.30 3.87
C THR A 71 -2.85 -8.50 3.43
N LEU A 72 -2.44 -8.57 2.16
CA LEU A 72 -1.66 -9.68 1.63
C LEU A 72 -0.23 -9.69 2.18
N VAL A 73 0.43 -8.53 2.28
CA VAL A 73 1.78 -8.41 2.84
C VAL A 73 1.79 -8.80 4.31
N VAL A 74 0.97 -8.16 5.15
CA VAL A 74 0.93 -8.47 6.59
C VAL A 74 0.40 -9.89 6.82
N GLY A 75 -0.56 -10.34 6.01
CA GLY A 75 -1.04 -11.72 6.02
C GLY A 75 0.08 -12.71 5.77
N ILE A 76 0.83 -12.59 4.68
CA ILE A 76 1.89 -13.55 4.36
C ILE A 76 3.05 -13.49 5.37
N LEU A 77 3.33 -12.31 5.93
CA LEU A 77 4.41 -12.10 6.90
C LEU A 77 4.10 -12.65 8.30
N PHE A 78 2.88 -12.44 8.78
CA PHE A 78 2.55 -12.63 10.20
C PHE A 78 1.51 -13.72 10.48
N VAL A 79 0.86 -14.28 9.44
CA VAL A 79 -0.04 -15.43 9.63
C VAL A 79 0.79 -16.63 10.11
N GLY A 80 0.48 -17.10 11.32
CA GLY A 80 1.17 -18.21 11.97
C GLY A 80 2.30 -17.81 12.93
N THR A 81 2.69 -16.53 12.99
CA THR A 81 3.67 -16.01 13.97
C THR A 81 3.00 -15.16 15.05
N LEU A 82 1.97 -14.39 14.70
CA LEU A 82 1.21 -13.55 15.62
C LEU A 82 -0.27 -13.97 15.67
N PRO A 83 -1.01 -13.62 16.76
CA PRO A 83 -2.44 -13.79 16.81
C PRO A 83 -3.14 -13.06 15.65
N LEU A 84 -4.15 -13.68 15.05
CA LEU A 84 -4.91 -13.10 13.93
C LEU A 84 -5.57 -11.75 14.29
N THR A 85 -5.89 -11.54 15.56
CA THR A 85 -6.40 -10.26 16.07
C THR A 85 -5.36 -9.14 15.98
N THR A 86 -4.10 -9.43 16.28
CA THR A 86 -2.98 -8.48 16.16
C THR A 86 -2.61 -8.23 14.70
N VAL A 87 -2.66 -9.27 13.85
CA VAL A 87 -2.48 -9.14 12.40
C VAL A 87 -3.54 -8.23 11.80
N GLY A 88 -4.82 -8.44 12.17
CA GLY A 88 -5.93 -7.61 11.70
C GLY A 88 -5.81 -6.14 12.12
N THR A 89 -5.37 -5.88 13.35
CA THR A 89 -5.13 -4.50 13.82
C THR A 89 -3.98 -3.82 13.08
N TYR A 90 -2.88 -4.52 12.81
CA TYR A 90 -1.77 -3.95 12.01
C TYR A 90 -2.19 -3.63 10.57
N ILE A 91 -2.99 -4.50 9.94
CA ILE A 91 -3.55 -4.23 8.61
C ILE A 91 -4.44 -2.98 8.67
N LEU A 92 -5.35 -2.94 9.65
CA LEU A 92 -6.32 -1.85 9.79
C LEU A 92 -5.62 -0.51 10.05
N ASP A 93 -4.67 -0.46 10.98
CA ASP A 93 -3.94 0.76 11.33
C ASP A 93 -3.12 1.28 10.15
N GLY A 94 -2.38 0.38 9.48
CA GLY A 94 -1.60 0.74 8.30
C GLY A 94 -2.47 1.19 7.13
N TRP A 95 -3.62 0.53 6.93
CA TRP A 95 -4.55 0.86 5.86
C TRP A 95 -5.30 2.17 6.13
N LEU A 96 -5.80 2.38 7.35
CA LEU A 96 -6.47 3.62 7.76
C LEU A 96 -5.52 4.81 7.66
N PHE A 97 -4.27 4.66 8.10
CA PHE A 97 -3.27 5.71 7.94
C PHE A 97 -3.08 6.10 6.47
N LYS A 98 -2.89 5.10 5.58
CA LYS A 98 -2.77 5.34 4.13
C LYS A 98 -4.02 5.99 3.54
N ILE A 99 -5.22 5.57 3.96
CA ILE A 99 -6.49 6.17 3.51
C ILE A 99 -6.59 7.63 3.94
N LEU A 100 -6.29 7.94 5.21
CA LEU A 100 -6.36 9.31 5.72
C LEU A 100 -5.42 10.22 4.95
N VAL A 101 -4.19 9.77 4.71
CA VAL A 101 -3.21 10.51 3.90
C VAL A 101 -3.73 10.73 2.48
N ALA A 102 -4.23 9.68 1.80
CA ALA A 102 -4.76 9.81 0.44
C ALA A 102 -6.01 10.71 0.35
N ALA A 103 -6.87 10.64 1.36
CA ALA A 103 -8.07 11.47 1.47
C ALA A 103 -7.72 12.95 1.72
N LEU A 104 -6.64 13.25 2.44
CA LEU A 104 -6.15 14.62 2.67
C LEU A 104 -5.37 15.19 1.48
N ASP A 105 -4.65 14.34 0.74
CA ASP A 105 -3.84 14.76 -0.41
C ASP A 105 -4.73 15.18 -1.59
N THR A 106 -5.84 14.47 -1.76
CA THR A 106 -6.91 14.73 -2.73
C THR A 106 -7.41 16.20 -2.81
N PRO A 107 -7.98 16.80 -1.73
CA PRO A 107 -8.53 18.14 -1.78
C PRO A 107 -7.40 19.17 -1.94
N PHE A 108 -6.22 18.86 -1.40
CA PHE A 108 -5.02 19.67 -1.55
C PHE A 108 -4.58 19.78 -3.01
N MET A 109 -4.56 18.66 -3.74
CA MET A 109 -4.27 18.63 -5.18
C MET A 109 -5.29 19.45 -5.98
N TYR A 110 -6.58 19.32 -5.67
CA TYR A 110 -7.63 20.08 -6.35
C TYR A 110 -7.53 21.58 -6.07
N ALA A 111 -7.22 21.97 -4.83
CA ALA A 111 -6.97 23.35 -4.45
C ALA A 111 -5.73 23.92 -5.17
N GLY A 112 -4.65 23.14 -5.28
CA GLY A 112 -3.46 23.52 -6.03
C GLY A 112 -3.73 23.75 -7.52
N VAL A 113 -4.46 22.84 -8.17
CA VAL A 113 -4.86 22.98 -9.59
C VAL A 113 -5.77 24.19 -9.79
N TRP A 114 -6.69 24.45 -8.86
CA TRP A 114 -7.55 25.63 -8.91
C TRP A 114 -6.74 26.93 -8.81
N MET A 115 -5.78 26.98 -7.89
CA MET A 115 -4.89 28.13 -7.70
C MET A 115 -4.01 28.38 -8.94
N TYR A 116 -3.43 27.31 -9.51
CA TYR A 116 -2.62 27.40 -10.72
C TYR A 116 -3.43 27.90 -11.93
N ARG A 117 -4.65 27.38 -12.12
CA ARG A 117 -5.55 27.86 -13.19
C ARG A 117 -5.96 29.32 -13.00
N ARG A 118 -6.05 29.82 -11.77
CA ARG A 118 -6.37 31.21 -11.47
C ARG A 118 -5.18 32.14 -11.76
N PHE A 119 -3.95 31.65 -11.59
CA PHE A 119 -2.74 32.45 -11.80
C PHE A 119 -2.38 32.61 -13.29
N PHE A 120 -2.55 31.58 -14.12
CA PHE A 120 -2.20 31.60 -15.55
C PHE A 120 -3.33 32.07 -16.49
N ARG A 121 -4.53 32.35 -15.95
CA ARG A 121 -5.68 32.85 -16.74
C ARG A 121 -5.96 34.34 -16.54
N ASN A 122 -5.06 35.04 -15.83
CA ASN A 122 -5.04 36.50 -15.71
C ASN A 122 -3.87 37.08 -16.51
#